data_AF-A0A392PMZ1-F1
#
_entry.id   AF-A0A392PMZ1-F1
#
_cell.length_a   1.000
_cell.length_b   1.000
_cell.length_c   1.000
_cell.angle_alpha   90.00
_cell.angle_beta   90.00
_cell.angle_gamma   90.00
#
_symmetry.space_group_name_H-M   'P 1'
#
loop_
_entity.id
_entity.type
_entity.pdbx_description
1 polymer ?
#
loop_
_entity_poly.entity_id
_entity_poly.type
_entity_poly.pdbx_seq_one_letter_code
_entity_poly.pdbx_strand_id
1 'polypeptide(L)'
;MDNSLQLMSNGKILQAAPYHDLLTSSREFTDLVNAHKETAGSGRLDVTSSQRHSSYDREIKKTFTEKPFKALNGDQLIMQEERERGDAGLKPYLQYLNQKRGYLYFFVGSLSHLMFVICQILQNSWMA
;
A
#
# COMPACT_ATOMS: atom_id res chain seq x y z
N MET A 1 -5.07 -0.92 -27.61
CA MET A 1 -4.77 -0.78 -26.18
C MET A 1 -3.77 0.35 -26.07
N ASP A 2 -4.28 1.52 -25.78
CA ASP A 2 -3.57 2.75 -25.45
C ASP A 2 -2.91 2.58 -24.07
N ASN A 3 -1.57 2.55 -24.05
CA ASN A 3 -0.82 2.31 -22.82
C ASN A 3 -0.64 3.64 -22.07
N SER A 4 -1.64 4.01 -21.28
CA SER A 4 -1.63 5.25 -20.47
C SER A 4 -1.18 4.99 -19.04
N LEU A 5 -0.25 5.80 -18.54
CA LEU A 5 0.16 5.81 -17.14
C LEU A 5 -0.66 6.85 -16.36
N GLN A 6 -0.97 6.55 -15.10
CA GLN A 6 -1.68 7.47 -14.20
C GLN A 6 -0.70 8.04 -13.17
N LEU A 7 -0.56 9.36 -13.16
CA LEU A 7 0.20 10.10 -12.16
C LEU A 7 -0.68 10.41 -10.96
N MET A 8 -0.29 9.98 -9.77
CA MET A 8 -1.03 10.20 -8.53
C MET A 8 -0.17 10.95 -7.52
N SER A 9 -0.75 11.94 -6.83
CA SER A 9 -0.12 12.66 -5.73
C SER A 9 -1.15 12.96 -4.65
N ASN A 10 -0.78 12.80 -3.37
CA ASN A 10 -1.68 13.00 -2.23
C ASN A 10 -3.03 12.25 -2.36
N GLY A 11 -3.00 11.03 -2.89
CA GLY A 11 -4.20 10.20 -3.07
C GLY A 11 -5.15 10.63 -4.19
N LYS A 12 -4.77 11.60 -5.03
CA LYS A 12 -5.56 12.05 -6.19
C LYS A 12 -4.81 11.80 -7.48
N ILE A 13 -5.53 11.34 -8.50
CA ILE A 13 -5.01 11.21 -9.86
C ILE A 13 -4.92 12.61 -10.45
N LEU A 14 -3.71 13.03 -10.81
CA LEU A 14 -3.43 14.35 -11.39
C LEU A 14 -3.53 14.32 -12.92
N GLN A 15 -3.03 13.26 -13.54
CA GLN A 15 -2.99 13.15 -15.00
C GLN A 15 -2.93 11.69 -15.46
N ALA A 16 -3.53 11.39 -16.61
CA ALA A 16 -3.40 10.12 -17.30
C ALA A 16 -2.93 10.37 -18.74
N ALA A 17 -1.73 9.90 -19.08
CA ALA A 17 -1.16 10.06 -20.42
C ALA A 17 -0.05 9.03 -20.67
N PRO A 18 0.37 8.82 -21.92
CA PRO A 18 1.57 8.04 -22.24
C PRO A 18 2.83 8.58 -21.55
N TYR A 19 3.82 7.71 -21.35
CA TYR A 19 5.04 8.05 -20.61
C TYR A 19 5.79 9.28 -21.14
N HIS A 20 5.97 9.37 -22.46
CA HIS A 20 6.67 10.49 -23.10
C HIS A 20 5.92 11.82 -22.90
N ASP A 21 4.60 11.78 -22.94
CA ASP A 21 3.76 12.94 -22.73
C ASP A 21 3.85 13.39 -21.28
N LEU A 22 3.77 12.47 -20.30
CA LEU A 22 3.93 12.80 -18.89
C LEU A 22 5.31 13.38 -18.55
N LEU A 23 6.38 12.87 -19.15
CA LEU A 23 7.74 13.42 -18.98
C LEU A 23 7.87 14.86 -19.48
N THR A 24 7.11 15.24 -20.51
CA THR A 24 7.22 16.56 -21.12
C THR A 24 6.20 17.53 -20.52
N SER A 25 5.01 17.05 -20.16
CA SER A 25 3.90 17.86 -19.68
C SER A 25 3.86 18.05 -18.17
N SER A 26 4.44 17.12 -17.39
CA SER A 26 4.35 17.13 -15.93
C SER A 26 5.73 17.24 -15.27
N ARG A 27 5.93 18.36 -14.56
CA ARG A 27 7.09 18.55 -13.70
C ARG A 27 7.10 17.55 -12.53
N GLU A 28 5.95 17.30 -11.92
CA GLU A 28 5.81 16.36 -10.79
C GLU A 28 6.25 14.94 -11.18
N PHE A 29 5.88 14.48 -12.39
CA PHE A 29 6.32 13.18 -12.89
C PHE A 29 7.82 13.15 -13.17
N THR A 30 8.35 14.24 -13.73
CA THR A 30 9.78 14.38 -14.02
C THR A 30 10.61 14.35 -12.73
N ASP A 31 10.21 15.11 -11.72
CA ASP A 31 10.88 15.16 -10.42
C ASP A 31 10.81 13.79 -9.71
N LEU A 32 9.67 13.09 -9.80
CA LEU A 32 9.51 11.73 -9.28
C LEU A 32 10.45 10.71 -9.96
N VAL A 33 10.49 10.70 -11.29
CA VAL A 33 11.34 9.78 -12.08
C VAL A 33 12.82 10.10 -11.85
N ASN A 34 13.18 11.38 -11.76
CA ASN A 34 14.55 11.82 -11.50
C ASN A 34 15.01 11.47 -10.07
N ALA A 35 14.18 11.67 -9.04
CA ALA A 35 14.50 11.29 -7.67
C ALA A 35 14.78 9.78 -7.54
N HIS A 36 14.03 8.96 -8.29
CA HIS A 36 14.29 7.52 -8.36
C HIS A 36 15.62 7.22 -9.07
N LYS A 37 15.93 7.91 -10.17
CA LYS A 37 17.20 7.75 -10.89
C LYS A 37 18.41 8.13 -10.03
N GLU A 38 18.32 9.20 -9.25
CA GLU A 38 19.37 9.63 -8.33
C GLU A 38 19.55 8.62 -7.19
N THR A 39 18.46 8.12 -6.61
CA THR A 39 18.52 7.11 -5.53
C THR A 39 19.02 5.76 -6.03
N ALA A 40 18.54 5.30 -7.18
CA ALA A 40 18.95 4.03 -7.80
C ALA A 40 20.35 4.11 -8.44
N GLY A 41 20.82 5.31 -8.81
CA GLY A 41 22.14 5.59 -9.38
C GLY A 41 23.22 5.90 -8.34
N SER A 42 22.84 6.14 -7.07
CA SER A 42 23.74 6.46 -5.94
C SER A 42 24.63 5.28 -5.49
N GLY A 43 24.74 4.22 -6.31
CA GLY A 43 25.76 3.18 -6.17
C GLY A 43 27.08 3.51 -6.87
N ARG A 44 27.17 4.62 -7.62
CA ARG A 44 28.42 5.06 -8.27
C ARG A 44 28.82 6.45 -7.78
N LEU A 45 29.31 6.48 -6.54
CA LEU A 45 30.14 7.56 -6.05
C LEU A 45 31.35 7.71 -6.99
N ASP A 46 31.47 8.85 -7.65
CA ASP A 46 32.75 9.32 -8.15
C ASP A 46 33.14 10.59 -7.39
N VAL A 47 34.29 10.48 -6.75
CA VAL A 47 34.91 11.45 -5.84
C VAL A 47 35.86 12.29 -6.67
N THR A 48 35.60 13.59 -6.83
CA THR A 48 36.63 14.65 -7.06
C THR A 48 35.95 16.03 -7.12
N SER A 49 36.02 16.85 -6.07
CA SER A 49 37.05 17.87 -5.78
C SER A 49 36.87 19.22 -6.49
N SER A 50 36.59 20.27 -5.69
CA SER A 50 37.41 21.50 -5.55
C SER A 50 36.65 22.85 -5.57
N GLN A 51 36.52 23.43 -4.36
CA GLN A 51 36.99 24.77 -3.96
C GLN A 51 36.47 26.06 -4.63
N ARG A 52 35.76 26.88 -3.83
CA ARG A 52 36.01 28.33 -3.51
C ARG A 52 34.90 28.85 -2.57
N HIS A 53 35.17 29.04 -1.26
CA HIS A 53 35.69 30.26 -0.61
C HIS A 53 34.71 31.44 -0.59
N SER A 54 34.05 31.69 0.55
CA SER A 54 34.05 33.01 1.22
C SER A 54 33.25 33.00 2.52
N SER A 55 33.97 33.32 3.60
CA SER A 55 33.52 33.60 4.96
C SER A 55 32.35 34.58 5.07
N TYR A 56 31.44 34.33 5.99
CA TYR A 56 30.92 35.38 6.88
C TYR A 56 30.56 34.78 8.24
N ASP A 57 31.51 34.93 9.16
CA ASP A 57 31.34 34.82 10.60
C ASP A 57 30.63 36.09 11.09
N ARG A 58 29.36 35.97 11.51
CA ARG A 58 28.75 36.84 12.53
C ARG A 58 27.43 36.26 13.03
N GLU A 59 27.51 35.60 14.18
CA GLU A 59 26.73 35.96 15.37
C GLU A 59 25.33 36.58 15.13
N ILE A 60 24.27 35.76 15.06
CA ILE A 60 22.93 36.17 15.49
C ILE A 60 22.38 35.09 16.41
N LYS A 61 22.83 35.15 17.65
CA LYS A 61 22.18 34.51 18.79
C LYS A 61 20.88 35.25 19.05
N LYS A 62 19.80 34.46 19.13
CA LYS A 62 18.53 34.68 19.85
C LYS A 62 17.29 34.84 18.98
N THR A 63 16.29 34.08 19.45
CA THR A 63 14.84 34.30 19.33
C THR A 63 14.21 33.99 17.97
N PHE A 64 13.99 32.70 17.72
CA PHE A 64 12.65 32.30 17.31
C PHE A 64 12.24 31.02 18.04
N THR A 65 11.40 31.28 19.05
CA THR A 65 10.61 30.37 19.86
C THR A 65 10.20 29.11 19.11
N GLU A 66 10.56 27.98 19.72
CA GLU A 66 10.04 26.64 19.50
C GLU A 66 8.51 26.68 19.35
N LYS A 67 8.03 26.71 18.11
CA LYS A 67 6.62 26.40 17.83
C LYS A 67 6.50 24.88 17.91
N PRO A 68 5.70 24.31 18.83
CA PRO A 68 5.37 22.91 18.74
C PRO A 68 4.66 22.72 17.40
N PHE A 69 5.33 22.02 16.48
CA PHE A 69 4.76 21.56 15.23
C PHE A 69 3.59 20.65 15.64
N LYS A 70 2.38 21.23 15.71
CA LYS A 70 1.15 20.46 15.84
C LYS A 70 1.13 19.52 14.65
N ALA A 71 1.33 18.23 14.91
CA ALA A 71 1.01 17.13 14.02
C ALA A 71 -0.50 17.12 13.78
N LEU A 72 -1.02 18.10 13.02
CA LEU A 72 -2.46 18.25 12.81
C LEU A 72 -2.96 17.39 11.63
N ASN A 73 -2.05 16.92 10.76
CA ASN A 73 -2.45 16.33 9.48
C ASN A 73 -1.86 14.93 9.21
N GLY A 74 -0.93 14.44 10.04
CA GLY A 74 -0.37 13.09 9.89
C GLY A 74 -1.36 11.98 10.29
N ASP A 75 -2.17 12.26 11.31
CA ASP A 75 -3.10 11.28 11.89
C ASP A 75 -4.36 11.06 11.02
N GLN A 76 -4.75 12.03 10.19
CA GLN A 76 -5.91 11.90 9.32
C GLN A 76 -5.71 10.86 8.22
N LEU A 77 -4.49 10.77 7.67
CA LEU A 77 -4.15 9.77 6.66
C LEU A 77 -4.06 8.38 7.28
N ILE A 78 -3.47 8.28 8.48
CA ILE A 78 -3.36 7.03 9.24
C ILE A 78 -4.76 6.53 9.63
N MET A 79 -5.65 7.40 10.10
CA MET A 79 -7.06 7.09 10.41
C MET A 79 -7.89 6.73 9.16
N GLN A 80 -7.61 7.34 8.00
CA GLN A 80 -8.32 7.03 6.75
C GLN A 80 -7.83 5.73 6.09
N GLU A 81 -6.54 5.40 6.25
CA GLU A 81 -5.97 4.11 5.85
C GLU A 81 -6.21 3.00 6.89
N GLU A 82 -6.57 3.37 8.13
CA GLU A 82 -7.05 2.45 9.16
C GLU A 82 -8.38 1.84 8.71
N ARG A 83 -8.23 0.84 7.83
CA ARG A 83 -9.24 -0.12 7.44
C ARG A 83 -9.96 -0.54 8.72
N GLU A 84 -11.27 -0.33 8.76
CA GLU A 84 -12.16 -0.79 9.84
C GLU A 84 -11.83 -2.25 10.21
N ARG A 85 -10.88 -2.45 11.13
CA ARG A 85 -10.49 -3.77 11.63
C ARG A 85 -11.47 -4.23 12.72
N GLY A 86 -12.41 -3.36 13.11
CA GLY A 86 -13.19 -3.50 14.34
C GLY A 86 -14.47 -4.31 14.24
N ASP A 87 -15.14 -4.39 13.08
CA ASP A 87 -16.46 -5.08 13.01
C ASP A 87 -16.76 -5.79 11.69
N ALA A 88 -15.76 -5.91 10.82
CA ALA A 88 -15.90 -6.69 9.59
C ALA A 88 -15.57 -8.17 9.81
N GLY A 89 -15.91 -8.75 10.97
CA GLY A 89 -15.45 -10.07 11.42
C GLY A 89 -15.54 -11.18 10.35
N LEU A 90 -16.70 -11.82 10.19
CA LEU A 90 -16.87 -12.94 9.25
C LEU A 90 -17.36 -12.52 7.85
N LYS A 91 -17.80 -11.26 7.69
CA LYS A 91 -18.43 -10.76 6.46
C LYS A 91 -17.52 -10.87 5.21
N PRO A 92 -16.22 -10.53 5.26
CA PRO A 92 -15.30 -10.70 4.13
C PRO A 92 -15.06 -12.18 3.80
N TYR A 93 -15.01 -13.04 4.84
CA TYR A 93 -14.82 -14.47 4.65
C TYR A 93 -16.02 -15.11 3.93
N LEU A 94 -17.24 -14.78 4.35
CA LEU A 94 -18.46 -15.23 3.66
C LEU A 94 -18.53 -14.71 2.23
N GLN A 95 -18.12 -13.45 2.00
CA GLN A 95 -18.08 -12.86 0.66
C GLN A 95 -17.09 -13.60 -0.26
N TYR A 96 -15.93 -13.98 0.26
CA TYR A 96 -14.93 -14.76 -0.47
C TYR A 96 -15.39 -16.19 -0.74
N LEU A 97 -16.06 -16.84 0.24
CA LEU A 97 -16.56 -18.20 0.11
C LEU A 97 -17.74 -18.31 -0.87
N ASN A 98 -18.56 -17.27 -0.98
CA ASN A 98 -19.67 -17.21 -1.92
C ASN A 98 -19.19 -16.90 -3.37
N GLN A 99 -17.98 -16.38 -3.52
CA GLN A 99 -17.40 -16.14 -4.84
C GLN A 99 -17.23 -17.46 -5.58
N LYS A 100 -17.83 -17.55 -6.78
CA LYS A 100 -17.86 -18.76 -7.65
C LYS A 100 -18.49 -20.02 -7.01
N ARG A 101 -19.45 -19.87 -6.10
CA ARG A 101 -20.15 -21.01 -5.43
C ARG A 101 -19.21 -21.92 -4.61
N GLY A 102 -18.12 -21.38 -4.06
CA GLY A 102 -17.21 -22.13 -3.17
C GLY A 102 -17.92 -22.80 -1.98
N TYR A 103 -18.98 -22.16 -1.49
CA TYR A 103 -19.85 -22.70 -0.44
C TYR A 103 -20.41 -24.10 -0.75
N LEU A 104 -20.76 -24.40 -2.01
CA LEU A 104 -21.31 -25.72 -2.37
C LEU A 104 -20.29 -26.83 -2.15
N TYR A 105 -19.03 -26.61 -2.52
CA TYR A 105 -17.96 -27.59 -2.33
C TYR A 105 -17.67 -27.83 -0.86
N PHE A 106 -17.62 -26.76 -0.06
CA PHE A 106 -17.45 -26.86 1.39
C PHE A 106 -18.60 -27.62 2.04
N PHE A 107 -19.84 -27.33 1.64
CA PHE A 107 -21.03 -28.00 2.15
C PHE A 107 -21.07 -29.48 1.76
N VAL A 108 -20.79 -29.83 0.51
CA VAL A 108 -20.75 -31.22 0.03
C VAL A 108 -19.65 -32.02 0.76
N GLY A 109 -18.46 -31.44 0.92
CA GLY A 109 -17.37 -32.07 1.67
C GLY A 109 -17.75 -32.33 3.13
N SER A 110 -18.27 -31.31 3.82
CA SER A 110 -18.72 -31.42 5.20
C SER A 110 -19.85 -32.46 5.36
N LEU A 111 -20.83 -32.45 4.47
CA LEU A 111 -21.94 -33.41 4.47
C LEU A 111 -21.46 -34.84 4.21
N SER A 112 -20.52 -35.03 3.29
CA SER A 112 -19.93 -36.34 3.01
C SER A 112 -19.20 -36.90 4.23
N HIS A 113 -18.47 -36.05 4.96
CA HIS A 113 -17.77 -36.45 6.18
C HIS A 113 -18.76 -36.80 7.30
N LEU A 114 -19.82 -36.01 7.47
CA LEU A 114 -20.87 -36.31 8.45
C LEU A 114 -21.57 -37.65 8.14
N MET A 115 -21.93 -37.86 6.87
CA MET A 115 -22.53 -39.12 6.42
C MET A 115 -21.60 -40.31 6.64
N PHE A 116 -20.30 -40.16 6.36
CA PHE A 116 -19.33 -41.20 6.62
C PHE A 116 -19.30 -41.60 8.11
N VAL A 117 -19.27 -40.62 9.02
CA VAL A 117 -19.29 -40.90 10.47
C VAL A 117 -20.61 -41.58 10.88
N ILE A 118 -21.76 -41.16 10.36
CA ILE A 118 -23.05 -41.80 10.63
C ILE A 118 -23.06 -43.25 10.14
N CYS A 119 -22.55 -43.51 8.95
CA CYS A 119 -22.42 -44.86 8.40
C CYS A 119 -21.52 -45.75 9.27
N GLN A 120 -20.39 -45.24 9.76
CA GLN A 120 -19.48 -45.96 10.66
C GLN A 120 -20.19 -46.34 11.97
N ILE A 121 -20.99 -45.42 12.53
CA ILE A 121 -21.78 -45.69 13.74
C ILE A 121 -22.84 -46.76 13.48
N LEU A 122 -23.58 -46.66 12.36
CA LEU A 122 -24.59 -47.65 11.98
C LEU A 122 -24.01 -49.05 11.77
N GLN A 123 -22.86 -49.13 11.11
CA GLN A 123 -22.14 -50.38 10.91
C GLN A 123 -21.72 -51.01 12.23
N ASN A 124 -21.24 -50.18 13.17
CA ASN A 124 -20.90 -50.62 14.52
C ASN A 124 -22.15 -51.05 15.32
N SER A 125 -23.28 -50.37 15.16
CA SER A 125 -24.54 -50.70 15.85
C SER A 125 -25.25 -51.94 15.33
N TRP A 126 -25.02 -52.35 14.07
CA TRP A 126 -25.61 -53.56 13.50
C TRP A 126 -24.75 -54.82 13.74
N MET A 127 -23.43 -54.65 13.89
CA MET A 127 -22.52 -55.73 14.29
C MET A 127 -22.51 -56.03 15.80
N ALA A 128 -23.10 -55.16 16.63
CA ALA A 128 -23.28 -55.35 18.06
C ALA A 128 -24.61 -56.05 18.36
#